data_AF-A0A5S3YFB0-F1
#
_entry.id   AF-A0A5S3YFB0-F1
#
_cell.length_a   1.000
_cell.length_b   1.000
_cell.length_c   1.000
_cell.angle_alpha   90.00
_cell.angle_beta   90.00
_cell.angle_gamma   90.00
#
_symmetry.space_group_name_H-M   'P 1'
#
loop_
_entity.id
_entity.type
_entity.pdbx_description
1 polymer ?
#
loop_
_entity_poly.entity_id
_entity_poly.type
_entity_poly.pdbx_seq_one_letter_code
_entity_poly.pdbx_strand_id
1 'polypeptide(L)'
;AFAEEALNLDALLKTLEQGQAVQTEQNKAREADFRSKQDQQVAMLNALTNKRDGELNRSERLETTFEENEIKLQNLTDTLSKRMGSLKELFGVLQQVAGDSSNKFQTSVVSAQIPGRSAFMDEMAK
;
A
#
# COMPACT_ATOMS: atom_id res chain seq x y z
N ALA A 1 26.17 85.71 8.89
CA ALA A 1 26.94 84.46 8.92
C ALA A 1 26.35 83.47 9.94
N PHE A 2 26.43 83.72 11.26
CA PHE A 2 25.95 82.77 12.28
C PHE A 2 24.46 82.37 12.22
N ALA A 3 23.56 83.26 11.78
CA ALA A 3 22.13 82.95 11.66
C ALA A 3 21.81 82.01 10.49
N GLU A 4 22.57 82.10 9.40
CA GLU A 4 22.40 81.28 8.19
C GLU A 4 22.93 79.85 8.41
N GLU A 5 23.95 79.72 9.26
CA GLU A 5 24.53 78.45 9.70
C GLU A 5 23.67 77.74 10.74
N ALA A 6 23.05 78.48 11.68
CA ALA A 6 22.07 77.94 12.62
C ALA A 6 20.77 77.48 11.94
N LEU A 7 20.25 78.25 10.98
CA LEU A 7 19.11 77.85 10.13
C LEU A 7 19.41 76.58 9.32
N ASN A 8 20.67 76.38 8.92
CA ASN A 8 21.13 75.18 8.22
C ASN A 8 21.18 73.96 9.15
N LEU A 9 21.71 74.14 10.37
CA LEU A 9 21.80 73.07 11.37
C LEU A 9 20.42 72.57 11.81
N ASP A 10 19.48 73.49 12.06
CA ASP A 10 18.10 73.14 12.41
C ASP A 10 17.36 72.45 11.25
N ALA A 11 17.60 72.89 10.01
CA ALA A 11 17.07 72.22 8.83
C ALA A 11 17.63 70.80 8.65
N LEU A 12 18.92 70.60 8.94
CA LEU A 12 19.57 69.28 8.89
C LEU A 12 19.02 68.36 9.98
N LEU A 13 18.87 68.86 11.22
CA LEU A 13 18.29 68.11 12.34
C LEU A 13 16.86 67.66 12.03
N LYS A 14 16.03 68.55 11.50
CA LYS A 14 14.65 68.23 11.10
C LYS A 14 14.59 67.18 9.98
N THR A 15 15.52 67.25 9.03
CA THR A 15 15.64 66.25 7.95
C THR A 15 16.09 64.89 8.49
N LEU A 16 17.02 64.88 9.45
CA LEU A 16 17.49 63.67 10.12
C LEU A 16 16.38 63.02 10.95
N GLU A 17 15.63 63.81 11.74
CA GLU A 17 14.49 63.32 12.53
C GLU A 17 13.39 62.72 11.64
N GLN A 18 13.05 63.38 10.52
CA GLN A 18 12.12 62.84 9.54
C GLN A 18 12.64 61.55 8.89
N GLY A 19 13.91 61.51 8.50
CA GLY A 19 14.56 60.32 7.95
C GLY A 19 14.58 59.16 8.94
N GLN A 20 14.86 59.44 10.22
CA GLN A 20 14.87 58.43 11.28
C GLN A 20 13.48 57.86 11.53
N ALA A 21 12.44 58.70 11.58
CA ALA A 21 11.06 58.24 11.74
C ALA A 21 10.62 57.34 10.57
N VAL A 22 10.90 57.74 9.32
CA VAL A 22 10.61 56.92 8.13
C VAL A 22 11.37 55.60 8.16
N GLN A 23 12.66 55.62 8.53
CA GLN A 23 13.49 54.42 8.63
C GLN A 23 12.98 53.47 9.73
N THR A 24 12.55 53.99 10.88
CA THR A 24 11.99 53.18 11.97
C THR A 24 10.71 52.47 11.53
N GLU A 25 9.79 53.15 10.85
CA GLU A 25 8.57 52.51 10.35
C GLU A 25 8.86 51.47 9.28
N GLN A 26 9.81 51.73 8.37
CA GLN A 26 10.27 50.73 7.41
C GLN A 26 10.92 49.52 8.07
N ASN A 27 11.71 49.72 9.13
CA ASN A 27 12.32 48.62 9.88
C ASN A 27 11.25 47.75 10.53
N LYS A 28 10.25 48.34 11.19
CA LYS A 28 9.12 47.62 11.78
C LYS A 28 8.35 46.81 10.73
N ALA A 29 8.10 47.40 9.56
CA ALA A 29 7.44 46.69 8.45
C ALA A 29 8.28 45.50 7.96
N ARG A 30 9.60 45.65 7.82
CA ARG A 30 10.51 44.54 7.44
C ARG A 30 10.56 43.44 8.50
N GLU A 31 10.60 43.79 9.78
CA GLU A 31 10.59 42.81 10.87
C GLU A 31 9.26 42.04 10.92
N ALA A 32 8.13 42.71 10.71
CA ALA A 32 6.82 42.07 10.64
C ALA A 32 6.72 41.12 9.43
N ASP A 33 7.19 41.55 8.26
CA ASP A 33 7.24 40.72 7.05
C ASP A 33 8.16 39.50 7.24
N PHE A 34 9.32 39.69 7.86
CA PHE A 34 10.25 38.61 8.15
C PHE A 34 9.63 37.56 9.08
N ARG A 35 8.98 37.99 10.17
CA ARG A 35 8.27 37.08 11.09
C ARG A 35 7.13 36.33 10.37
N SER A 36 6.33 37.04 9.59
CA SER A 36 5.26 36.42 8.79
C SER A 36 5.81 35.35 7.84
N LYS A 37 6.92 35.62 7.14
CA LYS A 37 7.57 34.65 6.25
C LYS A 37 8.14 33.45 6.99
N GLN A 38 8.71 33.67 8.19
CA GLN A 38 9.19 32.59 9.04
C GLN A 38 8.03 31.67 9.46
N ASP A 39 6.93 32.24 9.95
CA ASP A 39 5.76 31.49 10.40
C ASP A 39 5.14 30.69 9.25
N GLN A 40 5.06 31.29 8.05
CA GLN A 40 4.60 30.59 6.84
C GLN A 40 5.49 29.40 6.47
N GLN A 41 6.81 29.55 6.56
CA GLN A 41 7.75 28.46 6.27
C GLN A 41 7.64 27.33 7.29
N VAL A 42 7.50 27.65 8.57
CA VAL A 42 7.30 26.65 9.64
C VAL A 42 5.98 25.91 9.42
N ALA A 43 4.90 26.63 9.10
CA ALA A 43 3.60 26.02 8.82
C ALA A 43 3.68 25.08 7.60
N MET A 44 4.34 25.49 6.52
CA MET A 44 4.56 24.66 5.33
C MET A 44 5.39 23.42 5.65
N LEU A 45 6.49 23.57 6.39
CA LEU A 45 7.35 22.46 6.78
C LEU A 45 6.59 21.43 7.64
N ASN A 46 5.83 21.91 8.63
CA ASN A 46 5.01 21.04 9.49
C ASN A 46 3.94 20.30 8.67
N ALA A 47 3.27 21.00 7.75
CA ALA A 47 2.27 20.38 6.88
C ALA A 47 2.88 19.29 5.98
N LEU A 48 4.04 19.57 5.37
CA LEU A 48 4.76 18.60 4.53
C LEU A 48 5.28 17.41 5.32
N THR A 49 5.78 17.64 6.54
CA THR A 49 6.26 16.59 7.44
C THR A 49 5.12 15.67 7.84
N ASN A 50 3.99 16.23 8.28
CA ASN A 50 2.79 15.47 8.61
C ASN A 50 2.27 14.66 7.42
N LYS A 51 2.27 15.25 6.22
CA LYS A 51 1.87 14.54 5.00
C LYS A 51 2.82 13.39 4.68
N ARG A 52 4.13 13.62 4.72
CA ARG A 52 5.15 12.58 4.50
C ARG A 52 4.95 11.43 5.48
N ASP A 53 4.81 11.72 6.77
CA ASP A 53 4.68 10.71 7.81
C ASP A 53 3.37 9.92 7.66
N GLY A 54 2.28 10.59 7.25
CA GLY A 54 1.03 9.94 6.88
C GLY A 54 1.17 8.97 5.71
N GLU A 55 1.88 9.36 4.65
CA GLU A 55 2.12 8.47 3.50
C GLU A 55 3.09 7.34 3.82
N LEU A 56 4.09 7.55 4.69
CA LEU A 56 4.99 6.49 5.16
C LEU A 56 4.22 5.42 5.96
N ASN A 57 3.39 5.83 6.92
CA ASN A 57 2.54 4.91 7.68
C ASN A 57 1.57 4.13 6.78
N ARG A 58 1.04 4.80 5.75
CA ARG A 58 0.19 4.14 4.75
C ARG A 58 0.98 3.13 3.93
N SER A 59 2.21 3.47 3.52
CA SER A 59 3.09 2.58 2.77
C SER A 59 3.40 1.33 3.58
N GLU A 60 3.83 1.48 4.84
CA GLU A 60 4.13 0.36 5.75
C GLU A 60 2.91 -0.56 5.90
N ARG A 61 1.72 0.01 6.14
CA ARG A 61 0.49 -0.79 6.25
C ARG A 61 0.17 -1.56 4.97
N LEU A 62 0.37 -0.94 3.81
CA LEU A 62 0.13 -1.59 2.52
C LEU A 62 1.15 -2.71 2.26
N GLU A 63 2.41 -2.51 2.61
CA GLU A 63 3.48 -3.49 2.51
C GLU A 63 3.20 -4.71 3.40
N THR A 64 2.87 -4.51 4.68
CA THR A 64 2.46 -5.61 5.57
C THR A 64 1.25 -6.37 5.03
N THR A 65 0.24 -5.65 4.52
CA THR A 65 -0.95 -6.29 3.94
C THR A 65 -0.59 -7.11 2.69
N PHE A 66 0.34 -6.61 1.87
CA PHE A 66 0.81 -7.31 0.68
C PHE A 66 1.56 -8.59 1.05
N GLU A 67 2.50 -8.53 2.00
CA GLU A 67 3.26 -9.69 2.48
C GLU A 67 2.34 -10.77 3.09
N GLU A 68 1.38 -10.37 3.91
CA GLU A 68 0.38 -11.30 4.45
C GLU A 68 -0.42 -11.99 3.35
N ASN A 69 -0.78 -11.25 2.30
CA ASN A 69 -1.54 -11.79 1.18
C ASN A 69 -0.70 -12.74 0.32
N GLU A 70 0.60 -12.47 0.13
CA GLU A 70 1.51 -13.42 -0.53
C GLU A 70 1.56 -14.75 0.23
N ILE A 71 1.75 -14.70 1.55
CA ILE A 71 1.78 -15.91 2.39
C ILE A 71 0.46 -16.68 2.28
N LYS A 72 -0.69 -15.98 2.38
CA LYS A 72 -2.02 -16.60 2.24
C LYS A 72 -2.19 -17.24 0.85
N LEU A 73 -1.79 -16.53 -0.21
CA LEU A 73 -1.91 -17.01 -1.58
C LEU A 73 -1.06 -18.27 -1.81
N GLN A 74 0.18 -18.27 -1.33
CA GLN A 74 1.06 -19.43 -1.43
C GLN A 74 0.47 -20.63 -0.69
N ASN A 75 0.03 -20.45 0.56
CA ASN A 75 -0.60 -21.51 1.35
C ASN A 75 -1.86 -22.10 0.68
N LEU A 76 -2.70 -21.24 0.09
CA LEU A 76 -3.89 -21.66 -0.65
C LEU A 76 -3.51 -22.43 -1.92
N THR A 77 -2.50 -21.97 -2.64
CA THR A 77 -2.00 -22.63 -3.86
C THR A 77 -1.42 -24.02 -3.56
N ASP A 78 -0.64 -24.14 -2.49
CA ASP A 78 -0.11 -25.43 -2.02
C ASP A 78 -1.22 -26.37 -1.58
N THR A 79 -2.21 -25.85 -0.86
CA THR A 79 -3.38 -26.62 -0.41
C THR A 79 -4.19 -27.13 -1.60
N LEU A 80 -4.44 -26.27 -2.59
CA LEU A 80 -5.14 -26.64 -3.82
C LEU A 80 -4.38 -27.75 -4.56
N SER A 81 -3.07 -27.58 -4.73
CA SER A 81 -2.20 -28.55 -5.41
C SER A 81 -2.21 -29.92 -4.72
N LYS A 82 -2.11 -29.95 -3.39
CA LYS A 82 -2.22 -31.18 -2.59
C LYS A 82 -3.57 -31.85 -2.78
N ARG A 83 -4.67 -31.10 -2.70
CA ARG A 83 -6.03 -31.63 -2.90
C ARG A 83 -6.24 -32.19 -4.30
N MET A 84 -5.70 -31.52 -5.33
CA MET A 84 -5.74 -32.03 -6.71
C MET A 84 -4.94 -33.33 -6.85
N GLY A 85 -3.78 -33.43 -6.20
CA GLY A 85 -2.99 -34.65 -6.13
C GLY A 85 -3.77 -35.80 -5.48
N SER A 86 -4.32 -35.58 -4.29
CA SER A 86 -5.14 -36.58 -3.59
C SER A 86 -6.38 -36.97 -4.40
N LEU A 87 -7.03 -36.01 -5.08
CA LEU A 87 -8.17 -36.32 -5.95
C LEU A 87 -7.75 -37.22 -7.12
N LYS A 88 -6.60 -36.94 -7.75
CA LYS A 88 -6.05 -37.77 -8.83
C LYS A 88 -5.72 -39.19 -8.35
N GLU A 89 -5.15 -39.32 -7.15
CA GLU A 89 -4.89 -40.63 -6.53
C GLU A 89 -6.18 -41.40 -6.27
N LEU A 90 -7.21 -40.72 -5.72
CA LEU A 90 -8.53 -41.32 -5.50
C LEU A 90 -9.17 -41.80 -6.82
N PHE A 91 -9.07 -41.00 -7.89
CA PHE A 91 -9.53 -41.43 -9.22
C PHE A 91 -8.75 -42.64 -9.75
N GLY A 92 -7.43 -42.68 -9.58
CA GLY A 92 -6.64 -43.84 -9.97
C GLY A 92 -7.02 -45.11 -9.19
N VAL A 93 -7.24 -45.00 -7.88
CA VAL A 93 -7.72 -46.11 -7.05
C VAL A 93 -9.12 -46.56 -7.46
N LEU A 94 -10.02 -45.61 -7.74
CA LEU A 94 -11.36 -45.92 -8.24
C LEU A 94 -11.27 -46.73 -9.56
N GLN A 95 -10.46 -46.26 -10.51
CA GLN A 95 -10.27 -46.93 -11.80
C GLN A 95 -9.70 -48.34 -11.63
N GLN A 96 -8.70 -48.51 -10.75
CA GLN A 96 -8.11 -49.81 -10.44
C GLN A 96 -9.14 -50.76 -9.83
N VAL A 97 -9.87 -50.33 -8.79
CA VAL A 97 -10.87 -51.16 -8.11
C VAL A 97 -12.02 -51.51 -9.06
N ALA A 98 -12.44 -50.57 -9.92
CA ALA A 98 -13.43 -50.82 -10.96
C ALA A 98 -12.93 -51.86 -11.97
N GLY A 99 -11.70 -51.73 -12.47
CA GLY A 99 -11.09 -52.70 -13.39
C GLY A 99 -10.96 -54.10 -12.78
N ASP A 100 -10.46 -54.19 -11.55
CA ASP A 100 -10.38 -55.45 -10.79
C ASP A 100 -11.76 -56.10 -10.61
N SER A 101 -12.78 -55.28 -10.29
CA SER A 101 -14.16 -55.75 -10.13
C SER A 101 -14.76 -56.23 -11.45
N SER A 102 -14.51 -55.52 -12.55
CA SER A 102 -14.94 -55.94 -13.89
C SER A 102 -14.36 -57.30 -14.26
N ASN A 103 -13.05 -57.50 -14.06
CA ASN A 103 -12.38 -58.78 -14.33
C ASN A 103 -12.98 -59.92 -13.49
N LYS A 104 -13.24 -59.67 -12.20
CA LYS A 104 -13.94 -60.64 -11.33
C LYS A 104 -15.34 -60.98 -11.82
N PHE A 105 -16.07 -60.02 -12.35
CA PHE A 105 -17.40 -60.28 -12.92
C PHE A 105 -17.33 -61.06 -14.23
N GLN A 106 -16.39 -60.74 -15.12
CA GLN A 106 -16.21 -61.47 -16.38
C GLN A 106 -15.86 -62.95 -16.15
N THR A 107 -15.14 -63.26 -15.07
CA THR A 107 -14.73 -64.64 -14.70
C THR A 107 -15.70 -65.34 -13.74
N SER A 108 -16.78 -64.68 -13.30
CA SER A 108 -17.73 -65.24 -12.34
C SER A 108 -18.82 -66.08 -13.00
N VAL A 109 -19.02 -67.30 -12.49
CA VAL A 109 -20.16 -68.17 -12.86
C VAL A 109 -21.53 -67.53 -12.57
N VAL A 110 -21.62 -66.59 -11.63
CA VAL A 110 -22.87 -65.86 -11.31
C VAL A 110 -23.27 -64.92 -12.44
N SER A 111 -22.34 -64.48 -13.29
CA SER A 111 -22.63 -63.56 -14.39
C SER A 111 -23.54 -64.16 -15.48
N ALA A 112 -23.63 -65.49 -15.56
CA ALA A 112 -24.63 -66.17 -16.39
C ALA A 112 -26.07 -65.92 -15.92
N GLN A 113 -26.27 -65.65 -14.62
CA GLN A 113 -27.57 -65.35 -14.04
C GLN A 113 -27.88 -63.85 -14.04
N ILE A 114 -26.84 -63.00 -14.04
CA ILE A 114 -26.99 -61.54 -14.02
C ILE A 114 -26.06 -60.93 -15.07
N PRO A 115 -26.48 -60.94 -16.35
CA PRO A 115 -25.69 -60.42 -17.47
C PRO A 115 -25.44 -58.90 -17.37
N GLY A 116 -24.35 -58.42 -17.98
CA GLY A 116 -24.07 -56.98 -18.15
C GLY A 116 -23.44 -56.26 -16.96
N ARG A 117 -23.25 -56.93 -15.82
CA ARG A 117 -22.68 -56.34 -14.58
C ARG A 117 -21.23 -55.82 -14.68
N SER A 118 -20.46 -56.26 -15.68
CA SER A 118 -19.10 -55.75 -15.93
C SER A 118 -19.08 -54.39 -16.63
N ALA A 119 -20.09 -54.08 -17.45
CA ALA A 119 -20.07 -52.92 -18.33
C ALA A 119 -19.97 -51.58 -17.57
N PHE A 120 -20.68 -51.44 -16.45
CA PHE A 120 -20.59 -50.26 -15.60
C PHE A 120 -19.20 -50.10 -14.95
N MET A 121 -18.58 -51.22 -14.56
CA MET A 121 -17.23 -51.20 -14.00
C MET A 121 -16.18 -50.89 -15.08
N ASP A 122 -16.37 -51.40 -16.30
CA ASP A 122 -15.54 -51.06 -17.47
C ASP A 122 -15.62 -49.57 -17.83
N GLU A 123 -16.76 -48.93 -17.58
CA GLU A 123 -16.92 -47.48 -17.77
C GLU A 123 -16.21 -46.68 -16.66
N MET A 124 -16.34 -47.09 -15.39
CA MET A 124 -15.64 -46.43 -14.27
C MET A 124 -14.13 -46.65 -14.25
N ALA A 125 -13.63 -47.69 -14.94
CA ALA A 125 -12.21 -47.97 -15.05
C ALA A 125 -11.48 -47.14 -16.13
N LYS A 126 -12.22 -46.42 -16.98
CA LYS A 126 -11.70 -45.51 -18.01
C LYS A 126 -11.35 -44.15 -17.43
#